data_AF-A0A5C2HN09-F1
#
_entry.id   AF-A0A5C2HN09-F1
#
_cell.length_a   1.000
_cell.length_b   1.000
_cell.length_c   1.000
_cell.angle_alpha   90.00
_cell.angle_beta   90.00
_cell.angle_gamma   90.00
#
_symmetry.space_group_name_H-M   'P 1'
#
loop_
_entity.id
_entity.type
_entity.pdbx_description
1 polymer ?
#
loop_
_entity_poly.entity_id
_entity_poly.type
_entity_poly.pdbx_seq_one_letter_code
_entity_poly.pdbx_strand_id
1 'polypeptide(L)'
;MSDNPNLDCTARVSGRWYADPLTDSQAQQLTITAELRRQRALSRGQRHDTADIMAMIGRFWLQQRPQLPLLFESPHATALATLIQGQLLMSCRYLGGYEALERGFTQLQPYLAPADYFLLLKRHQLLKELPTHRDGLPPQSLSQLLQTAMVIRQLSRG
;
A
#
# COMPACT_ATOMS: atom_id res chain seq x y z
N MET A 1 1.91 22.49 -5.08
CA MET A 1 3.15 21.74 -5.38
C MET A 1 3.23 20.63 -4.36
N SER A 2 2.70 19.46 -4.68
CA SER A 2 2.75 18.32 -3.77
C SER A 2 4.08 17.61 -4.01
N ASP A 3 4.99 17.76 -3.05
CA ASP A 3 6.23 17.01 -2.96
C ASP A 3 5.93 15.52 -3.12
N ASN A 4 6.41 14.94 -4.21
CA ASN A 4 6.31 13.51 -4.45
C ASN A 4 7.44 12.87 -3.63
N PRO A 5 7.16 12.35 -2.42
CA PRO A 5 8.20 11.95 -1.50
C PRO A 5 8.86 10.71 -2.06
N ASN A 6 10.18 10.76 -2.20
CA ASN A 6 11.04 9.61 -2.44
C ASN A 6 10.45 8.36 -1.77
N LEU A 7 9.93 7.43 -2.59
CA LEU A 7 9.63 6.07 -2.19
C LEU A 7 10.97 5.37 -1.94
N ASP A 8 11.57 5.71 -0.81
CA ASP A 8 12.74 5.04 -0.29
C ASP A 8 12.25 3.80 0.47
N CYS A 9 11.85 2.77 -0.29
CA CYS A 9 11.32 1.53 0.27
C CYS A 9 12.45 0.61 0.81
N THR A 10 13.68 1.10 0.94
CA THR A 10 14.85 0.24 1.19
C THR A 10 15.23 0.07 2.67
N ALA A 11 14.75 0.89 3.61
CA ALA A 11 14.97 0.61 5.02
C ALA A 11 14.04 1.43 5.93
N ARG A 12 13.38 0.76 6.89
CA ARG A 12 12.78 1.34 8.12
C ARG A 12 11.40 2.01 8.09
N VAL A 13 10.74 2.26 6.97
CA VAL A 13 9.44 2.98 7.00
C VAL A 13 8.23 2.06 6.83
N SER A 14 8.17 0.99 7.61
CA SER A 14 7.10 -0.02 7.51
C SER A 14 5.73 0.50 7.97
N GLY A 15 5.67 1.59 8.75
CA GLY A 15 4.42 2.20 9.23
C GLY A 15 3.71 3.13 8.23
N ARG A 16 4.29 3.41 7.06
CA ARG A 16 3.76 4.38 6.10
C ARG A 16 2.56 3.85 5.31
N TRP A 17 1.73 4.78 4.86
CA TRP A 17 0.69 4.53 3.87
C TRP A 17 1.22 4.83 2.46
N TYR A 18 1.13 3.84 1.58
CA TYR A 18 1.67 3.86 0.21
C TYR A 18 0.58 3.92 -0.85
N ALA A 19 -0.68 4.04 -0.43
CA ALA A 19 -1.85 3.96 -1.28
C ALA A 19 -2.64 5.26 -1.32
N ASP A 20 -1.99 6.41 -1.13
CA ASP A 20 -2.67 7.66 -1.47
C ASP A 20 -2.87 7.73 -3.00
N PRO A 21 -4.04 8.17 -3.48
CA PRO A 21 -4.35 8.24 -4.91
C PRO A 21 -3.31 9.03 -5.70
N LEU A 22 -2.84 8.45 -6.80
CA LEU A 22 -1.94 9.11 -7.75
C LEU A 22 -2.73 9.56 -8.99
N THR A 23 -2.31 10.67 -9.58
CA THR A 23 -2.73 11.02 -10.94
C THR A 23 -2.10 10.06 -11.96
N ASP A 24 -2.70 9.95 -13.15
CA ASP A 24 -2.14 9.14 -14.24
C ASP A 24 -0.68 9.50 -14.55
N SER A 25 -0.37 10.80 -14.58
CA SER A 25 1.00 11.29 -14.81
C SER A 25 1.97 10.86 -13.69
N GLN A 26 1.54 10.90 -12.43
CA GLN A 26 2.35 10.45 -11.29
C GLN A 26 2.56 8.93 -11.32
N ALA A 27 1.51 8.16 -11.64
CA ALA A 27 1.56 6.71 -11.73
C ALA A 27 2.42 6.22 -12.92
N GLN A 28 2.35 6.91 -14.06
CA GLN A 28 3.25 6.71 -15.20
C GLN A 28 4.71 6.99 -14.81
N GLN A 29 4.97 8.15 -14.20
CA GLN A 29 6.31 8.52 -13.78
C GLN A 29 6.89 7.53 -12.75
N LEU A 30 6.06 7.03 -11.84
CA LEU A 30 6.45 6.02 -10.87
C LEU A 30 6.85 4.70 -11.56
N THR A 31 6.08 4.28 -12.57
CA THR A 31 6.36 3.06 -13.35
C THR A 31 7.64 3.20 -14.17
N ILE A 32 7.87 4.36 -14.81
CA ILE A 32 9.12 4.65 -15.55
C ILE A 32 10.32 4.61 -14.60
N THR A 33 10.20 5.26 -13.44
CA THR A 33 11.28 5.30 -12.43
C THR A 33 11.60 3.90 -11.92
N ALA A 34 10.57 3.08 -11.68
CA ALA A 34 10.72 1.68 -11.29
C ALA A 34 11.48 0.87 -12.34
N GLU A 35 11.10 1.01 -13.62
CA GLU A 35 11.76 0.30 -14.73
C GLU A 35 13.24 0.70 -14.87
N LEU A 36 13.55 2.00 -14.78
CA LEU A 36 14.94 2.47 -14.80
C LEU A 36 15.77 1.91 -13.64
N ARG A 37 15.19 1.82 -12.43
CA ARG A 37 15.86 1.20 -11.27
C ARG A 37 16.08 -0.30 -11.49
N ARG A 38 15.08 -1.01 -12.03
CA ARG A 38 15.17 -2.43 -12.34
C ARG A 38 16.26 -2.72 -13.36
N GLN A 39 16.31 -1.96 -14.47
CA GLN A 39 17.35 -2.11 -15.50
C GLN A 39 18.76 -1.89 -14.95
N ARG A 40 18.94 -0.88 -14.09
CA ARG A 40 20.23 -0.61 -13.42
C ARG A 40 20.65 -1.70 -12.43
N ALA A 41 19.70 -2.37 -11.79
CA ALA A 41 19.99 -3.48 -10.90
C ALA A 41 20.38 -4.74 -11.70
N LEU A 42 19.64 -5.02 -12.78
CA LEU A 42 19.92 -6.14 -13.68
C LEU A 42 21.30 -6.03 -14.34
N SER A 43 21.74 -4.83 -14.74
CA SER A 43 23.09 -4.62 -15.28
C SER A 43 24.21 -4.91 -14.27
N ARG A 44 23.88 -4.98 -12.98
CA ARG A 44 24.77 -5.37 -11.88
C ARG A 44 24.53 -6.80 -11.38
N GLY A 45 23.69 -7.57 -12.07
CA GLY A 45 23.30 -8.93 -11.66
C GLY A 45 22.45 -8.99 -10.39
N GLN A 46 21.80 -7.89 -10.01
CA GLN A 46 20.99 -7.77 -8.79
C GLN A 46 19.50 -7.64 -9.11
N ARG A 47 18.64 -8.20 -8.26
CA ARG A 47 17.21 -7.86 -8.21
C ARG A 47 16.98 -6.73 -7.23
N HIS A 48 15.90 -5.98 -7.41
CA HIS A 48 15.63 -4.78 -6.63
C HIS A 48 14.15 -4.70 -6.24
N ASP A 49 13.78 -5.36 -5.13
CA ASP A 49 12.40 -5.48 -4.64
C ASP A 49 11.65 -4.14 -4.58
N THR A 50 12.33 -3.05 -4.21
CA THR A 50 11.73 -1.69 -4.21
C THR A 50 11.25 -1.26 -5.60
N ALA A 51 11.98 -1.59 -6.67
CA ALA A 51 11.55 -1.26 -8.03
C ALA A 51 10.27 -2.03 -8.39
N ASP A 52 10.19 -3.30 -8.03
CA ASP A 52 9.01 -4.12 -8.28
C ASP A 52 7.79 -3.65 -7.47
N ILE A 53 7.98 -3.22 -6.20
CA ILE A 53 6.92 -2.58 -5.39
C ILE A 53 6.47 -1.25 -5.99
N MET A 54 7.40 -0.39 -6.43
CA MET A 54 7.06 0.88 -7.08
C MET A 54 6.24 0.63 -8.37
N ALA A 55 6.66 -0.34 -9.18
CA ALA A 55 5.94 -0.71 -10.38
C ALA A 55 4.54 -1.27 -10.06
N MET A 56 4.39 -2.04 -8.98
CA MET A 56 3.10 -2.53 -8.50
C MET A 56 2.14 -1.37 -8.14
N ILE A 57 2.61 -0.38 -7.37
CA ILE A 57 1.82 0.80 -7.00
C ILE A 57 1.43 1.60 -8.25
N GLY A 58 2.39 1.88 -9.14
CA GLY A 58 2.14 2.63 -10.38
C GLY A 58 1.12 1.93 -11.28
N ARG A 59 1.27 0.62 -11.50
CA ARG A 59 0.31 -0.16 -12.30
C ARG A 59 -1.07 -0.22 -11.67
N PHE A 60 -1.17 -0.33 -10.35
CA PHE A 60 -2.47 -0.29 -9.67
C PHE A 60 -3.20 1.00 -9.98
N TRP A 61 -2.54 2.16 -9.87
CA TRP A 61 -3.21 3.44 -10.13
C TRP A 61 -3.57 3.67 -11.60
N LEU A 62 -2.80 3.12 -12.54
CA LEU A 62 -3.12 3.21 -13.98
C LEU A 62 -4.28 2.31 -14.41
N GLN A 63 -4.48 1.17 -13.74
CA GLN A 63 -5.48 0.17 -14.15
C GLN A 63 -6.66 0.09 -13.18
N GLN A 64 -6.52 0.64 -11.97
CA GLN A 64 -7.43 0.58 -10.83
C GLN A 64 -7.96 -0.83 -10.53
N ARG A 65 -7.16 -1.85 -10.83
CA ARG A 65 -7.56 -3.25 -10.67
C ARG A 65 -6.63 -3.99 -9.72
N PRO A 66 -7.18 -4.91 -8.89
CA PRO A 66 -6.36 -5.82 -8.10
C PRO A 66 -5.46 -6.64 -9.03
N GLN A 67 -4.15 -6.49 -8.89
CA GLN A 67 -3.19 -7.36 -9.56
C GLN A 67 -2.82 -8.52 -8.63
N LEU A 68 -2.47 -9.66 -9.22
CA LEU A 68 -1.95 -10.80 -8.49
C LEU A 68 -0.65 -10.41 -7.76
N PRO A 69 -0.38 -11.00 -6.58
CA PRO A 69 0.83 -10.70 -5.83
C PRO A 69 2.07 -11.03 -6.67
N LEU A 70 3.02 -10.09 -6.69
CA LEU A 70 4.35 -10.34 -7.23
C LEU A 70 5.09 -11.30 -6.30
N LEU A 71 5.84 -12.25 -6.87
CA LEU A 71 6.74 -13.12 -6.11
C LEU A 71 8.02 -12.34 -5.83
N PHE A 72 8.28 -12.04 -4.56
CA PHE A 72 9.53 -11.43 -4.10
C PHE A 72 10.44 -12.50 -3.50
N GLU A 73 11.75 -12.30 -3.58
CA GLU A 73 12.72 -13.26 -3.02
C GLU A 73 12.84 -13.13 -1.50
N SER A 74 12.73 -11.91 -0.98
CA SER A 74 12.80 -11.64 0.46
C SER A 74 11.43 -11.85 1.12
N PRO A 75 11.34 -12.59 2.23
CA PRO A 75 10.12 -12.67 3.03
C PRO A 75 9.65 -11.29 3.53
N HIS A 76 10.60 -10.39 3.85
CA HIS A 76 10.29 -9.01 4.24
C HIS A 76 9.65 -8.23 3.09
N ALA A 77 10.21 -8.33 1.87
CA ALA A 77 9.63 -7.68 0.70
C ALA A 77 8.26 -8.24 0.35
N THR A 78 8.07 -9.56 0.47
CA THR A 78 6.77 -10.22 0.29
C THR A 78 5.74 -9.69 1.30
N ALA A 79 6.11 -9.58 2.58
CA ALA A 79 5.26 -9.05 3.63
C ALA A 79 4.88 -7.58 3.37
N LEU A 80 5.86 -6.75 3.02
CA LEU A 80 5.65 -5.33 2.69
C LEU A 80 4.75 -5.17 1.47
N ALA A 81 4.98 -5.92 0.40
CA ALA A 81 4.16 -5.87 -0.80
C ALA A 81 2.72 -6.32 -0.52
N THR A 82 2.53 -7.36 0.31
CA THR A 82 1.20 -7.81 0.75
C THR A 82 0.48 -6.71 1.54
N LEU A 83 1.19 -6.03 2.45
CA LEU A 83 0.63 -4.90 3.20
C LEU A 83 0.23 -3.77 2.24
N ILE A 84 1.12 -3.37 1.32
CA ILE A 84 0.86 -2.30 0.34
C ILE A 84 -0.32 -2.67 -0.56
N GLN A 85 -0.43 -3.92 -0.99
CA GLN A 85 -1.58 -4.41 -1.76
C GLN A 85 -2.88 -4.20 -0.96
N GLY A 86 -2.92 -4.57 0.31
CA GLY A 86 -4.06 -4.28 1.18
C GLY A 86 -4.38 -2.78 1.28
N GLN A 87 -3.36 -1.93 1.38
CA GLN A 87 -3.53 -0.47 1.41
C GLN A 87 -4.17 0.03 0.10
N LEU A 88 -3.67 -0.41 -1.06
CA LEU A 88 -4.20 -0.06 -2.38
C LEU A 88 -5.66 -0.48 -2.54
N LEU A 89 -5.98 -1.71 -2.12
CA LEU A 89 -7.35 -2.22 -2.15
C LEU A 89 -8.27 -1.41 -1.23
N MET A 90 -7.81 -1.05 -0.04
CA MET A 90 -8.59 -0.24 0.90
C MET A 90 -8.77 1.21 0.46
N SER A 91 -7.85 1.79 -0.28
CA SER A 91 -8.03 3.11 -0.90
C SER A 91 -9.20 3.18 -1.86
N CYS A 92 -9.53 2.06 -2.50
CA CYS A 92 -10.74 1.92 -3.31
C CYS A 92 -11.82 1.06 -2.62
N ARG A 93 -11.67 0.77 -1.31
CA ARG A 93 -12.60 -0.04 -0.50
C ARG A 93 -13.04 -1.34 -1.18
N TYR A 94 -12.13 -2.03 -1.85
CA TYR A 94 -12.38 -3.32 -2.46
C TYR A 94 -12.66 -4.40 -1.40
N LEU A 95 -13.58 -5.31 -1.73
CA LEU A 95 -13.78 -6.55 -0.96
C LEU A 95 -12.45 -7.35 -0.91
N GLY A 96 -12.07 -7.84 0.26
CA GLY A 96 -10.77 -8.50 0.45
C GLY A 96 -9.62 -7.53 0.82
N GLY A 97 -9.85 -6.22 0.76
CA GLY A 97 -8.82 -5.22 1.05
C GLY A 97 -8.34 -5.24 2.51
N TYR A 98 -9.28 -5.39 3.45
CA TYR A 98 -8.95 -5.47 4.88
C TYR A 98 -8.24 -6.78 5.22
N GLU A 99 -8.68 -7.90 4.64
CA GLU A 99 -8.05 -9.21 4.82
C GLU A 99 -6.61 -9.21 4.29
N ALA A 100 -6.36 -8.53 3.16
CA ALA A 100 -5.01 -8.34 2.64
C ALA A 100 -4.15 -7.44 3.56
N LEU A 101 -4.73 -6.37 4.13
CA LEU A 101 -4.06 -5.54 5.13
C LEU A 101 -3.63 -6.35 6.36
N GLU A 102 -4.54 -7.12 6.95
CA GLU A 102 -4.27 -7.93 8.14
C GLU A 102 -3.22 -9.02 7.86
N ARG A 103 -3.29 -9.64 6.68
CA ARG A 103 -2.28 -10.61 6.25
C ARG A 103 -0.90 -9.97 6.14
N GLY A 104 -0.81 -8.82 5.47
CA GLY A 104 0.45 -8.09 5.32
C GLY A 104 1.01 -7.62 6.67
N PHE A 105 0.16 -7.12 7.56
CA PHE A 105 0.56 -6.73 8.92
C PHE A 105 1.09 -7.90 9.74
N THR A 106 0.40 -9.04 9.71
CA THR A 106 0.84 -10.27 10.40
C THR A 106 2.19 -10.75 9.89
N GLN A 107 2.39 -10.75 8.57
CA GLN A 107 3.66 -11.14 7.95
C GLN A 107 4.79 -10.14 8.26
N LEU A 108 4.46 -8.85 8.38
CA LEU A 108 5.44 -7.79 8.59
C LEU A 108 5.83 -7.63 10.07
N GLN A 109 5.01 -8.14 11.01
CA GLN A 109 5.19 -7.99 12.46
C GLN A 109 6.62 -8.24 12.96
N PRO A 110 7.36 -9.29 12.52
CA PRO A 110 8.74 -9.52 12.97
C PRO A 110 9.73 -8.42 12.58
N TYR A 111 9.39 -7.58 11.60
CA TYR A 111 10.24 -6.54 11.03
C TYR A 111 9.83 -5.13 11.48
N LEU A 112 8.76 -4.99 12.26
CA LEU A 112 8.24 -3.70 12.68
C LEU A 112 8.98 -3.17 13.91
N ALA A 113 9.35 -1.89 13.88
CA ALA A 113 9.65 -1.17 15.10
C ALA A 113 8.37 -1.06 15.96
N PRO A 114 8.48 -1.01 17.30
CA PRO A 114 7.30 -0.92 18.18
C PRO A 114 6.37 0.25 17.83
N ALA A 115 6.92 1.41 17.47
CA ALA A 115 6.12 2.57 17.07
C ALA A 115 5.31 2.31 15.79
N ASP A 116 5.91 1.69 14.78
CA ASP A 116 5.24 1.32 13.53
C ASP A 116 4.16 0.26 13.75
N TYR A 117 4.43 -0.72 14.63
CA TYR A 117 3.46 -1.74 15.01
C TYR A 117 2.17 -1.12 15.56
N PHE A 118 2.26 -0.25 16.56
CA PHE A 118 1.08 0.39 17.15
C PHE A 118 0.40 1.36 16.19
N LEU A 119 1.15 2.04 15.33
CA LEU A 119 0.60 2.92 14.30
C LEU A 119 -0.26 2.12 13.31
N LEU A 120 0.25 1.02 12.79
CA LEU A 120 -0.47 0.14 11.87
C LEU A 120 -1.69 -0.49 12.56
N LEU A 121 -1.53 -1.01 13.78
CA LEU A 121 -2.62 -1.62 14.54
C LEU A 121 -3.79 -0.64 14.73
N LYS A 122 -3.53 0.58 15.19
CA LYS A 122 -4.57 1.61 15.38
C LYS A 122 -5.24 1.99 14.06
N ARG A 123 -4.45 2.11 12.98
CA ARG A 123 -4.97 2.40 11.64
C ARG A 123 -5.90 1.28 11.17
N HIS A 124 -5.48 0.02 11.29
CA HIS A 124 -6.25 -1.14 10.85
C HIS A 124 -7.55 -1.28 11.64
N GLN A 125 -7.52 -1.04 12.96
CA GLN A 125 -8.73 -1.03 13.79
C GLN A 125 -9.78 -0.01 13.29
N LEU A 126 -9.35 1.17 12.83
CA LEU A 126 -10.28 2.13 12.24
C LEU A 126 -10.75 1.70 10.85
N LEU A 127 -9.83 1.26 9.99
CA LEU A 127 -10.17 0.85 8.63
C LEU A 127 -11.12 -0.35 8.57
N LYS A 128 -11.15 -1.20 9.60
CA LYS A 128 -12.10 -2.31 9.76
C LYS A 128 -13.57 -1.86 9.75
N GLU A 129 -13.85 -0.63 10.17
CA GLU A 129 -15.21 -0.08 10.23
C GLU A 129 -15.76 0.32 8.85
N LEU A 130 -14.91 0.36 7.82
CA LEU A 130 -15.31 0.79 6.48
C LEU A 130 -16.03 -0.34 5.72
N PRO A 131 -17.21 -0.08 5.13
CA PRO A 131 -17.85 -1.04 4.23
C PRO A 131 -16.98 -1.27 2.98
N THR A 132 -16.86 -2.51 2.53
CA THR A 132 -16.14 -2.87 1.31
C THR A 132 -17.08 -3.30 0.20
N HIS A 133 -16.66 -3.11 -1.06
CA HIS A 133 -17.49 -3.33 -2.25
C HIS A 133 -16.74 -4.22 -3.27
N ARG A 134 -17.48 -5.06 -3.98
CA ARG A 134 -16.90 -5.96 -5.00
C ARG A 134 -16.20 -5.20 -6.13
N ASP A 135 -16.83 -4.13 -6.61
CA ASP A 135 -16.34 -3.32 -7.73
C ASP A 135 -15.48 -2.14 -7.27
N GLY A 136 -15.26 -2.01 -5.96
CA GLY A 136 -14.58 -0.87 -5.36
C GLY A 136 -15.41 0.41 -5.39
N LEU A 137 -14.82 1.48 -4.86
CA LEU A 137 -15.31 2.85 -4.83
C LEU A 137 -14.24 3.78 -5.39
N PRO A 138 -14.58 5.04 -5.70
CA PRO A 138 -13.60 6.04 -6.09
C PRO A 138 -12.43 6.11 -5.09
N PRO A 139 -11.19 6.25 -5.57
CA PRO A 139 -10.02 6.30 -4.70
C PRO A 139 -10.09 7.36 -3.62
N GLN A 140 -9.70 7.01 -2.39
CA GLN A 140 -9.64 7.91 -1.25
C GLN A 140 -8.24 7.92 -0.63
N SER A 141 -7.81 9.08 -0.13
CA SER A 141 -6.59 9.19 0.68
C SER A 141 -6.76 8.52 2.05
N LEU A 142 -5.66 8.24 2.74
CA LEU A 142 -5.74 7.72 4.11
C LEU A 142 -6.56 8.64 5.03
N SER A 143 -6.38 9.95 4.92
CA SER A 143 -7.10 10.93 5.75
C SER A 143 -8.61 10.84 5.55
N GLN A 144 -9.07 10.73 4.30
CA GLN A 144 -10.49 10.58 3.96
C GLN A 144 -11.06 9.25 4.48
N LEU A 145 -10.31 8.15 4.35
CA LEU A 145 -10.71 6.83 4.88
C LEU A 145 -10.87 6.86 6.40
N LEU A 146 -9.89 7.42 7.12
CA LEU A 146 -9.91 7.48 8.58
C LEU A 146 -11.04 8.39 9.09
N GLN A 147 -11.28 9.52 8.44
CA GLN A 147 -12.42 10.39 8.77
C GLN A 147 -13.75 9.66 8.57
N THR A 148 -13.93 8.98 7.44
CA THR A 148 -15.14 8.19 7.15
C THR A 148 -15.36 7.10 8.20
N ALA A 149 -14.30 6.36 8.55
CA ALA A 149 -14.34 5.31 9.56
C ALA A 149 -14.74 5.86 10.94
N MET A 150 -14.21 7.02 11.33
CA MET A 150 -14.56 7.67 12.59
C MET A 150 -16.04 8.05 12.65
N VAL A 151 -16.59 8.61 11.58
CA VAL A 151 -18.02 8.97 11.49
C VAL A 151 -18.89 7.73 11.62
N ILE A 152 -18.59 6.66 10.87
CA ILE A 152 -19.36 5.40 10.94
C ILE A 152 -19.33 4.83 12.37
N ARG A 153 -18.15 4.78 12.98
CA ARG A 153 -17.99 4.29 14.35
C ARG A 153 -18.78 5.10 15.38
N GLN A 154 -18.91 6.42 15.19
CA GLN A 154 -19.69 7.28 16.06
C GLN A 154 -21.20 7.00 15.90
N LEU A 155 -21.68 6.84 14.67
CA LEU A 155 -23.08 6.54 14.39
C LEU A 155 -23.49 5.16 14.90
N SER A 156 -22.61 4.16 14.87
CA SER A 156 -22.90 2.81 15.39
C SER A 156 -22.94 2.72 16.91
N ARG A 157 -22.56 3.79 17.64
CA ARG A 157 -22.51 3.82 19.11
C ARG A 157 -23.59 4.71 19.74
N GLY A 158 -24.27 5.53 18.94
CA GLY A 158 -25.41 6.35 19.37
C GLY A 158 -26.71 5.61 19.13
#